data_AF-A0AA43A5K2-F1
#
_entry.id   AF-A0AA43A5K2-F1
#
_cell.length_a   1.000
_cell.length_b   1.000
_cell.length_c   1.000
_cell.angle_alpha   90.00
_cell.angle_beta   90.00
_cell.angle_gamma   90.00
#
_symmetry.space_group_name_H-M   'P 1'
#
loop_
_entity.id
_entity.type
_entity.pdbx_description
1 polymer ?
#
loop_
_entity_poly.entity_id
_entity_poly.type
_entity_poly.pdbx_seq_one_letter_code
_entity_poly.pdbx_strand_id
1 'polypeptide(L)'
;MTSQQFKNLVDTGQLKEEPVDQGEFDGLVHSGRSRLIDSRLDVLSIESQFDLSYNAAHALALAALRWKGYRSDNRYIVFQCLPHTLGVSPEVWRILAHCHNLRN
;
A
#
# COMPACT_ATOMS: atom_id res chain seq x y z
N MET A 1 7.26 11.97 -2.62
CA MET A 1 6.88 12.79 -1.45
C MET A 1 8.14 13.39 -0.87
N THR A 2 8.14 14.65 -0.42
CA THR A 2 9.30 15.26 0.25
C THR A 2 9.42 14.78 1.70
N SER A 3 10.59 14.95 2.34
CA SER A 3 10.77 14.64 3.76
C SER A 3 9.86 15.48 4.66
N GLN A 4 9.60 16.75 4.28
CA GLN A 4 8.70 17.63 5.04
C GLN A 4 7.25 17.14 4.97
N GLN A 5 6.79 16.69 3.81
CA GLN A 5 5.43 16.14 3.65
C GLN A 5 5.25 14.88 4.52
N PHE A 6 6.26 14.00 4.57
CA PHE A 6 6.22 12.83 5.46
C PHE A 6 6.09 13.24 6.93
N LYS A 7 6.91 14.18 7.39
CA LYS A 7 6.85 14.68 8.77
C LYS A 7 5.49 15.28 9.10
N ASN A 8 4.91 16.08 8.20
CA ASN A 8 3.59 16.65 8.40
C ASN A 8 2.50 15.57 8.57
N LEU A 9 2.61 14.43 7.88
CA LEU A 9 1.66 13.32 8.05
C LEU A 9 1.78 12.68 9.44
N VAL A 10 2.99 12.61 9.99
CA VAL A 10 3.23 12.15 11.37
C VAL A 10 2.67 13.16 12.38
N ASP A 11 3.02 14.43 12.22
CA ASP A 11 2.59 15.51 13.12
C ASP A 11 1.06 15.66 13.18
N THR A 12 0.36 15.37 12.06
CA THR A 12 -1.10 15.40 11.96
C THR A 12 -1.78 14.09 12.35
N GLY A 13 -1.03 13.05 12.69
CA GLY A 13 -1.54 11.73 13.09
C GLY A 13 -2.15 10.90 11.94
N GLN A 14 -2.03 11.37 10.70
CA GLN A 14 -2.45 10.60 9.51
C GLN A 14 -1.50 9.45 9.20
N LEU A 15 -0.25 9.57 9.65
CA LEU A 15 0.74 8.51 9.74
C LEU A 15 1.13 8.33 11.20
N LYS A 16 1.09 7.12 11.72
CA LYS A 16 1.40 6.82 13.12
C LYS A 16 2.70 6.04 13.20
N GLU A 17 3.54 6.37 14.16
CA GLU A 17 4.68 5.54 14.54
C GLU A 17 4.17 4.30 15.29
N GLU A 18 4.56 3.12 14.81
CA GLU A 18 4.16 1.86 15.41
C GLU A 18 5.24 0.81 15.15
N PRO A 19 5.78 0.15 16.20
CA PRO A 19 6.85 -0.84 16.07
C PRO A 19 6.54 -1.89 15.01
N VAL A 20 7.60 -2.38 14.37
CA VAL A 20 7.50 -3.47 13.40
C VAL A 20 6.96 -4.71 14.09
N ASP A 21 5.94 -5.33 13.50
CA ASP A 21 5.45 -6.65 13.87
C ASP A 21 5.76 -7.62 12.72
N GLN A 22 6.58 -8.63 13.00
CA GLN A 22 7.02 -9.60 12.00
C GLN A 22 5.86 -10.45 11.49
N GLY A 23 4.93 -10.87 12.36
CA GLY A 23 3.79 -11.70 11.98
C GLY A 23 2.79 -10.92 11.11
N GLU A 24 2.55 -9.66 11.44
CA GLU A 24 1.75 -8.76 10.60
C GLU A 24 2.40 -8.55 9.23
N PHE A 25 3.71 -8.26 9.19
CA PHE A 25 4.46 -8.09 7.95
C PHE A 25 4.36 -9.33 7.05
N ASP A 26 4.65 -10.51 7.61
CA ASP A 26 4.60 -11.79 6.87
C ASP A 26 3.18 -12.08 6.37
N GLY A 27 2.17 -11.81 7.20
CA GLY A 27 0.77 -11.92 6.82
C GLY A 27 0.40 -11.01 5.65
N LEU A 28 0.81 -9.74 5.67
CA LEU A 28 0.57 -8.80 4.59
C LEU A 28 1.29 -9.20 3.29
N VAL A 29 2.55 -9.65 3.37
CA VAL A 29 3.32 -10.11 2.20
C VAL A 29 2.66 -11.35 1.58
N HIS A 30 2.29 -12.34 2.41
CA HIS A 30 1.58 -13.52 1.94
C HIS A 30 0.27 -13.15 1.27
N SER A 31 -0.55 -12.34 1.95
CA SER A 31 -1.86 -11.90 1.47
C SER A 31 -1.76 -11.09 0.16
N GLY A 32 -0.73 -10.26 0.02
CA GLY A 32 -0.45 -9.51 -1.20
C GLY A 32 -0.06 -10.41 -2.37
N ARG A 33 0.81 -11.40 -2.13
CA ARG A 33 1.24 -12.36 -3.16
C ARG A 33 0.10 -13.23 -3.65
N SER A 34 -0.71 -13.80 -2.75
CA SER A 34 -1.84 -14.65 -3.12
C SER A 34 -2.84 -13.90 -4.00
N ARG A 35 -3.24 -12.68 -3.60
CA ARG A 35 -4.16 -11.86 -4.42
C ARG A 35 -3.59 -11.48 -5.78
N LEU A 36 -2.28 -11.24 -5.89
CA LEU A 36 -1.64 -10.94 -7.16
C LEU A 36 -1.59 -12.15 -8.11
N ILE A 37 -1.53 -13.36 -7.57
CA ILE A 37 -1.64 -14.59 -8.35
C ILE A 37 -3.08 -14.75 -8.81
N ASP A 38 -4.04 -14.65 -7.89
CA ASP A 38 -5.47 -14.83 -8.18
C ASP A 38 -6.00 -13.77 -9.16
N SER A 39 -5.46 -12.55 -9.14
CA SER A 39 -5.88 -11.49 -10.06
C SER A 39 -5.59 -11.78 -11.53
N ARG A 40 -4.81 -12.83 -11.82
CA ARG A 40 -4.46 -13.28 -13.17
C ARG A 40 -5.32 -14.45 -13.65
N LEU A 41 -6.34 -14.83 -12.88
CA LEU A 41 -7.26 -15.89 -13.27
C LEU A 41 -8.24 -15.38 -14.33
N ASP A 42 -8.15 -15.92 -15.53
CA ASP A 42 -8.97 -15.52 -16.69
C ASP A 42 -10.47 -15.83 -16.52
N VAL A 43 -10.83 -16.68 -15.55
CA VAL A 43 -12.24 -16.97 -15.20
C VAL A 43 -12.92 -15.82 -14.45
N LEU A 44 -12.14 -14.91 -13.87
CA LEU A 44 -12.65 -13.77 -13.13
C LEU A 44 -13.01 -12.62 -14.09
N SER A 45 -14.04 -11.84 -13.73
CA SER A 45 -14.34 -10.60 -14.45
C SER A 45 -13.19 -9.59 -14.29
N ILE A 46 -13.10 -8.63 -15.21
CA ILE A 46 -12.06 -7.60 -15.15
C ILE A 46 -12.14 -6.78 -13.87
N GLU A 47 -13.34 -6.52 -13.35
CA GLU A 47 -13.57 -5.83 -12.10
C GLU A 47 -13.01 -6.62 -10.91
N SER A 48 -13.20 -7.94 -10.91
CA SER A 48 -12.69 -8.86 -9.88
C SER A 48 -11.16 -8.94 -9.93
N GLN A 49 -10.59 -9.05 -11.13
CA GLN A 49 -9.13 -9.01 -11.34
C GLN A 49 -8.53 -7.68 -10.89
N PHE A 50 -9.22 -6.56 -11.16
CA PHE A 50 -8.81 -5.24 -10.71
C PHE A 50 -8.84 -5.11 -9.19
N ASP A 51 -9.93 -5.50 -8.51
CA ASP A 51 -10.02 -5.42 -7.05
C ASP A 51 -8.95 -6.29 -6.37
N LEU A 52 -8.69 -7.50 -6.88
CA LEU A 52 -7.60 -8.34 -6.39
C LEU A 52 -6.22 -7.69 -6.58
N SER A 53 -5.93 -7.17 -7.77
CA SER A 53 -4.65 -6.50 -8.06
C SER A 53 -4.44 -5.26 -7.20
N TYR A 54 -5.49 -4.45 -7.01
CA TYR A 54 -5.45 -3.27 -6.16
C TYR A 54 -5.25 -3.64 -4.69
N ASN A 55 -5.98 -4.63 -4.18
CA ASN A 55 -5.82 -5.10 -2.80
C ASN A 55 -4.45 -5.76 -2.57
N ALA A 56 -3.89 -6.44 -3.58
CA ALA A 56 -2.53 -6.94 -3.54
C ALA A 56 -1.51 -5.80 -3.41
N ALA A 57 -1.62 -4.77 -4.25
CA ALA A 57 -0.75 -3.61 -4.19
C ALA A 57 -0.84 -2.90 -2.84
N HIS A 58 -2.05 -2.73 -2.30
CA HIS A 58 -2.24 -2.14 -0.98
C HIS A 58 -1.60 -2.98 0.14
N ALA A 59 -1.80 -4.30 0.15
CA ALA A 59 -1.21 -5.18 1.16
C ALA A 59 0.32 -5.11 1.15
N LEU A 60 0.95 -5.13 -0.04
CA LEU A 60 2.40 -5.02 -0.18
C LEU A 60 2.92 -3.62 0.21
N ALA A 61 2.22 -2.55 -0.16
CA ALA A 61 2.57 -1.19 0.23
C ALA A 61 2.47 -0.98 1.74
N LEU A 62 1.43 -1.54 2.37
CA LEU A 62 1.26 -1.53 3.83
C LEU A 62 2.34 -2.35 4.52
N ALA A 63 2.72 -3.53 3.99
CA ALA A 63 3.83 -4.31 4.53
C ALA A 63 5.13 -3.49 4.57
N ALA A 64 5.43 -2.79 3.47
CA ALA A 64 6.60 -1.91 3.42
C ALA A 64 6.53 -0.75 4.43
N LEU A 65 5.34 -0.18 4.64
CA LEU A 65 5.12 0.87 5.63
C LEU A 65 5.30 0.34 7.07
N ARG A 66 4.73 -0.82 7.36
CA ARG A 66 4.87 -1.50 8.66
C ARG A 66 6.32 -1.85 8.95
N TRP A 67 7.07 -2.32 7.95
CA TRP A 67 8.51 -2.60 8.07
C TRP A 67 9.34 -1.36 8.42
N LYS A 68 8.88 -0.16 8.02
CA LYS A 68 9.53 1.11 8.36
C LYS A 68 9.10 1.67 9.73
N GLY A 69 8.26 0.96 10.48
CA GLY A 69 7.80 1.40 11.80
C GLY A 69 6.66 2.42 11.75
N TYR A 70 5.87 2.42 10.67
CA TYR A 70 4.73 3.33 10.52
C TYR A 70 3.45 2.57 10.18
N ARG A 71 2.29 3.19 10.43
CA ARG A 71 0.97 2.71 10.02
C ARG A 71 0.09 3.88 9.57
N SER A 72 -0.77 3.62 8.59
CA SER A 72 -1.91 4.47 8.27
C SER A 72 -3.10 3.59 7.88
N ASP A 73 -4.29 3.96 8.34
CA ASP A 73 -5.55 3.32 7.93
C ASP A 73 -6.05 3.88 6.57
N ASN A 74 -5.41 4.94 6.08
CA ASN A 74 -5.74 5.56 4.81
C ASN A 74 -4.88 4.97 3.69
N ARG A 75 -5.50 4.16 2.82
CA ARG A 75 -4.83 3.51 1.68
C ARG A 75 -4.13 4.47 0.72
N TYR A 76 -4.71 5.66 0.52
CA TYR A 76 -4.09 6.71 -0.28
C TYR A 76 -2.74 7.14 0.32
N ILE A 77 -2.70 7.34 1.64
CA ILE A 77 -1.48 7.72 2.37
C ILE A 77 -0.46 6.60 2.34
N VAL A 78 -0.89 5.34 2.48
CA VAL A 78 -0.02 4.17 2.34
C VAL A 78 0.70 4.18 0.98
N PHE A 79 -0.01 4.48 -0.12
CA PHE A 79 0.62 4.64 -1.43
C PHE A 79 1.51 5.88 -1.50
N GLN A 80 1.06 7.03 -1.01
CA GLN A 80 1.82 8.28 -1.00
C GLN A 80 3.18 8.16 -0.29
N CYS A 81 3.28 7.25 0.70
CA CYS A 81 4.50 6.93 1.44
C CYS A 81 5.48 6.01 0.71
N LEU A 82 5.11 5.39 -0.41
CA LEU A 82 5.96 4.45 -1.16
C LEU A 82 7.37 4.96 -1.53
N PRO A 83 7.56 6.24 -1.91
CA PRO A 83 8.90 6.78 -2.14
C PRO A 83 9.81 6.74 -0.91
N HIS A 84 9.25 6.80 0.30
CA HIS A 84 10.03 6.73 1.55
C HIS A 84 10.21 5.30 2.06
N THR A 85 9.29 4.39 1.73
CA THR A 85 9.36 3.00 2.19
C THR A 85 10.20 2.13 1.25
N LEU A 86 9.90 2.18 -0.06
CA LEU A 86 10.50 1.34 -1.09
C LEU A 86 11.40 2.10 -2.07
N GLY A 87 11.50 3.43 -1.96
CA GLY A 87 12.32 4.23 -2.89
C GLY A 87 11.78 4.29 -4.31
N VAL A 88 10.52 3.90 -4.53
CA VAL A 88 9.90 3.93 -5.86
C VAL A 88 9.58 5.36 -6.29
N SER A 89 9.55 5.57 -7.61
CA SER A 89 9.33 6.89 -8.19
C SER A 89 7.90 7.39 -7.94
N PRO A 90 7.67 8.73 -7.95
CA PRO A 90 6.35 9.31 -7.72
C PRO A 90 5.26 8.83 -8.68
N GLU A 91 5.61 8.41 -9.89
CA GLU A 91 4.69 7.93 -10.91
C GLU A 91 3.97 6.66 -10.46
N VAL A 92 4.68 5.75 -9.77
CA VAL A 92 4.13 4.47 -9.30
C VAL A 92 2.99 4.69 -8.32
N TRP A 93 3.20 5.50 -7.27
CA TRP A 93 2.14 5.71 -6.28
C TRP A 93 0.99 6.55 -6.83
N ARG A 94 1.23 7.45 -7.79
CA ARG A 94 0.16 8.21 -8.46
C ARG A 94 -0.78 7.29 -9.25
N ILE A 95 -0.26 6.26 -9.91
CA ILE A 95 -1.09 5.24 -10.57
C ILE A 95 -1.94 4.50 -9.53
N LEU A 96 -1.34 4.06 -8.43
CA LEU A 96 -2.07 3.36 -7.36
C LEU A 96 -3.13 4.25 -6.68
N ALA A 97 -2.85 5.55 -6.53
CA ALA A 97 -3.82 6.54 -6.07
C ALA A 97 -4.96 6.76 -7.07
N HIS A 98 -4.68 6.72 -8.38
CA HIS A 98 -5.74 6.74 -9.39
C HIS A 98 -6.60 5.47 -9.31
N CYS A 99 -5.99 4.29 -9.16
CA CYS A 99 -6.72 3.04 -8.94
C CYS A 99 -7.58 3.08 -7.67
N HIS A 100 -7.10 3.71 -6.59
CA HIS A 100 -7.89 3.93 -5.37
C HIS A 100 -9.20 4.69 -5.66
N ASN A 101 -9.13 5.75 -6.48
CA ASN A 101 -10.30 6.53 -6.87
C ASN A 101 -11.22 5.78 -7.84
N LEU A 102 -10.68 4.89 -8.68
CA LEU A 102 -11.51 4.07 -9.58
C LEU A 102 -12.28 2.96 -8.84
N ARG A 103 -11.76 2.51 -7.69
CA ARG A 103 -12.41 1.48 -6.87
C ARG A 103 -13.58 2.01 -6.03
N ASN A 104 -13.44 3.22 -5.47
CA ASN A 104 -14.39 3.79 -4.52
C ASN A 104 -15.44 4.66 -5.21
#